data_AF-A0A257R9K8-F1
#
_entry.id   AF-A0A257R9K8-F1
#
_cell.length_a   1.000
_cell.length_b   1.000
_cell.length_c   1.000
_cell.angle_alpha   90.00
_cell.angle_beta   90.00
_cell.angle_gamma   90.00
#
_symmetry.space_group_name_H-M   'P 1'
#
loop_
_entity.id
_entity.type
_entity.pdbx_description
1 polymer ?
#
loop_
_entity_poly.entity_id
_entity_poly.type
_entity_poly.pdbx_seq_one_letter_code
_entity_poly.pdbx_strand_id
1 'polypeptide(L)'
;MIDKPDPLGQGSGMNDDDGDRAAQPGGELALRAGPARPNPPLPIALMILLLGLAAPFVFVRTAQPSPFLTMMALLLPLAGTIAVIGAVESMRRLRADRAIRARAVIGVEGITLHRKPADAEHHAWTDIASADVTATVLTLILRGEGGKRVRRAVRYGRLETPVEMLRGRIAQGLRTGGSVTEADQLS
;
A
#
# COMPACT_ATOMS: atom_id res chain seq x y z
N MET A 1 19.63 -60.39 17.95
CA MET A 1 19.62 -59.70 16.65
C MET A 1 18.32 -58.90 16.63
N ILE A 2 18.39 -57.61 16.94
CA ILE A 2 17.22 -56.75 17.16
C ILE A 2 17.00 -55.98 15.86
N ASP A 3 15.82 -56.19 15.27
CA ASP A 3 15.36 -55.53 14.05
C ASP A 3 15.24 -54.01 14.27
N LYS A 4 15.79 -53.26 13.32
CA LYS A 4 15.81 -51.80 13.33
C LYS A 4 14.75 -51.34 12.31
N PRO A 5 13.69 -50.61 12.70
CA PRO A 5 12.73 -50.11 11.74
C PRO A 5 13.33 -48.94 10.93
N ASP A 6 13.14 -49.02 9.61
CA ASP A 6 13.48 -47.99 8.64
C ASP A 6 12.64 -46.72 8.83
N PRO A 7 13.23 -45.52 8.67
CA PRO A 7 12.49 -44.27 8.67
C PRO A 7 11.72 -44.10 7.35
N LEU A 8 10.40 -44.17 7.44
CA LEU A 8 9.49 -43.83 6.35
C LEU A 8 9.66 -42.36 5.93
N GLY A 9 10.05 -42.17 4.67
CA GLY A 9 9.41 -41.24 3.75
C GLY A 9 9.45 -39.75 4.11
N GLN A 10 10.59 -39.10 3.84
CA GLN A 10 10.56 -37.67 3.52
C GLN A 10 10.02 -37.49 2.11
N GLY A 11 8.71 -37.30 2.05
CA GLY A 11 7.99 -36.94 0.84
C GLY A 11 8.45 -35.59 0.30
N SER A 12 8.77 -35.60 -1.00
CA SER A 12 8.24 -34.66 -1.99
C SER A 12 7.91 -33.26 -1.46
N GLY A 13 8.96 -32.45 -1.24
CA GLY A 13 8.82 -31.02 -1.03
C GLY A 13 8.56 -30.32 -2.36
N MET A 14 7.29 -30.37 -2.78
CA MET A 14 6.55 -29.35 -3.52
C MET A 14 7.39 -28.24 -4.17
N ASN A 15 7.57 -28.34 -5.48
CA ASN A 15 7.89 -27.22 -6.35
C ASN A 15 6.70 -26.25 -6.36
N ASP A 16 6.66 -25.29 -5.43
CA ASP A 16 5.73 -24.16 -5.43
C ASP A 16 6.38 -22.89 -6.00
N ASP A 17 7.18 -23.03 -7.07
CA ASP A 17 7.80 -21.89 -7.79
C ASP A 17 7.22 -21.73 -9.21
N ASP A 18 5.92 -22.00 -9.34
CA ASP A 18 5.13 -21.81 -10.58
C ASP A 18 4.08 -20.68 -10.45
N GLY A 19 4.31 -19.72 -9.55
CA GLY A 19 3.39 -18.59 -9.33
C GLY A 19 3.59 -17.38 -10.26
N ASP A 20 4.71 -17.29 -10.98
CA ASP A 20 5.09 -16.08 -11.75
C ASP A 20 4.85 -16.18 -13.26
N ARG A 21 4.20 -17.26 -13.73
CA ARG A 21 3.86 -17.50 -15.15
C ARG A 21 2.37 -17.35 -15.47
N ALA A 22 1.72 -16.32 -14.94
CA ALA A 22 0.52 -15.76 -15.57
C ALA A 22 0.88 -14.44 -16.29
N ALA A 23 1.84 -14.52 -17.22
CA ALA A 23 1.81 -13.63 -18.38
C ALA A 23 0.61 -14.08 -19.23
N GLN A 24 -0.58 -13.62 -18.85
CA GLN A 24 -1.78 -13.87 -19.65
C GLN A 24 -1.57 -13.27 -21.04
N PRO A 25 -1.79 -14.04 -22.12
CA PRO A 25 -1.71 -13.54 -23.46
C PRO A 25 -2.95 -12.66 -23.71
N GLY A 26 -2.79 -11.33 -23.63
CA GLY A 26 -3.79 -10.39 -24.15
C GLY A 26 -4.12 -9.21 -23.24
N GLY A 27 -3.31 -8.15 -23.29
CA GLY A 27 -3.76 -6.80 -22.93
C GLY A 27 -3.76 -6.40 -21.45
N GLU A 28 -3.42 -7.27 -20.52
CA GLU A 28 -3.32 -6.88 -19.10
C GLU A 28 -1.93 -6.34 -18.76
N LEU A 29 -1.88 -5.17 -18.13
CA LEU A 29 -0.64 -4.56 -17.66
C LEU A 29 -0.59 -4.54 -16.13
N ALA A 30 0.29 -5.34 -15.56
CA ALA A 30 0.49 -5.39 -14.12
C ALA A 30 1.38 -4.24 -13.62
N LEU A 31 0.94 -3.55 -12.59
CA LEU A 31 1.74 -2.65 -11.78
C LEU A 31 2.52 -3.49 -10.76
N ARG A 32 3.75 -3.85 -11.12
CA ARG A 32 4.67 -4.59 -10.25
C ARG A 32 5.48 -3.61 -9.42
N ALA A 33 5.32 -3.65 -8.11
CA ALA A 33 6.05 -2.77 -7.21
C ALA A 33 6.32 -3.44 -5.86
N GLY A 34 7.44 -3.05 -5.27
CA GLY A 34 7.80 -3.37 -3.90
C GLY A 34 6.88 -2.70 -2.87
N PRO A 35 7.05 -3.05 -1.59
CA PRO A 35 6.22 -2.54 -0.52
C PRO A 35 6.38 -1.02 -0.34
N ALA A 36 5.31 -0.37 0.11
CA ALA A 36 5.34 1.05 0.45
C ALA A 36 6.41 1.35 1.51
N ARG A 37 7.05 2.51 1.39
CA ARG A 37 8.00 2.98 2.41
C ARG A 37 7.26 3.21 3.75
N PRO A 38 7.92 2.90 4.88
CA PRO A 38 7.32 3.10 6.19
C PRO A 38 7.06 4.59 6.46
N ASN A 39 5.90 4.89 7.06
CA ASN A 39 5.49 6.24 7.41
C ASN A 39 4.83 6.26 8.81
N PRO A 40 5.39 6.99 9.80
CA PRO A 40 6.64 7.76 9.73
C PRO A 40 7.89 6.85 9.70
N PRO A 41 9.02 7.32 9.14
CA PRO A 41 10.31 6.63 9.26
C PRO A 41 10.71 6.45 10.72
N LEU A 42 11.27 5.28 11.07
CA LEU A 42 11.68 4.96 12.44
C LEU A 42 12.59 6.02 13.08
N PRO A 43 13.61 6.59 12.39
CA PRO A 43 14.44 7.63 12.98
C PRO A 43 13.64 8.89 13.36
N ILE A 44 12.64 9.26 12.56
CA ILE A 44 11.78 10.41 12.82
C ILE A 44 10.87 10.11 14.03
N ALA A 45 10.28 8.93 14.09
CA ALA A 45 9.46 8.52 15.25
C ALA A 45 10.28 8.53 16.55
N LEU A 46 11.52 8.03 16.51
CA LEU A 46 12.44 8.08 17.65
C LEU A 46 12.81 9.52 18.03
N MET A 47 13.06 10.40 17.06
CA MET A 47 13.30 11.82 17.33
C MET A 47 12.11 12.49 18.01
N ILE A 48 10.88 12.23 17.55
CA ILE A 48 9.66 12.78 18.17
C ILE A 48 9.53 12.28 19.61
N LEU A 49 9.80 10.99 19.85
CA LEU A 49 9.80 10.42 21.19
C LEU A 49 10.86 11.08 22.09
N LEU A 50 12.10 11.20 21.62
CA LEU A 50 13.19 11.83 22.38
C LEU A 50 12.88 13.30 22.69
N LEU A 51 12.33 14.03 21.73
CA LEU A 51 11.89 15.41 21.93
C LEU A 51 10.76 15.48 22.97
N GLY A 52 9.80 14.55 22.91
CA GLY A 52 8.72 14.45 23.88
C GLY A 52 9.18 14.13 25.30
N LEU A 53 10.27 13.37 25.45
CA LEU A 53 10.89 13.10 26.75
C LEU A 53 11.74 14.27 27.26
N ALA A 54 12.40 15.00 26.35
CA ALA A 54 13.24 16.14 26.71
C ALA A 54 12.43 17.39 27.07
N ALA A 55 11.28 17.61 26.42
CA ALA A 55 10.46 18.80 26.60
C ALA A 55 10.05 19.04 28.07
N PRO A 56 9.52 18.06 28.82
CA PRO A 56 9.23 18.22 30.26
C PRO A 56 10.44 18.69 31.07
N PHE A 57 11.64 18.16 30.79
CA PHE A 57 12.85 18.52 31.51
C PHE A 57 13.27 19.98 31.27
N VAL A 58 13.14 20.45 30.03
CA VAL A 58 13.40 21.85 29.68
C VAL A 58 12.37 22.76 30.36
N PHE A 59 11.07 22.46 30.25
CA PHE A 59 10.02 23.29 30.85
C PHE A 59 10.12 23.38 32.37
N VAL A 60 10.48 22.29 33.06
CA VAL A 60 10.71 22.30 34.51
C VAL A 60 11.88 23.20 34.91
N ARG A 61 12.91 23.34 34.06
CA ARG A 61 14.09 24.15 34.37
C ARG A 61 14.03 25.61 33.90
N THR A 62 13.27 25.92 32.85
CA THR A 62 13.35 27.23 32.19
C THR A 62 12.06 28.05 32.18
N ALA A 63 10.90 27.47 32.51
CA ALA A 63 9.61 28.16 32.39
C ALA A 63 8.98 28.47 33.74
N GLN A 64 8.23 29.58 33.80
CA GLN A 64 7.29 29.84 34.89
C GLN A 64 6.26 28.70 34.96
N PRO A 65 5.87 28.24 36.16
CA PRO A 65 5.00 27.08 36.34
C PRO A 65 3.61 27.35 35.73
N SER A 66 3.40 26.91 34.49
CA SER A 66 2.11 26.95 33.81
C SER A 66 1.53 25.53 33.77
N PRO A 67 0.39 25.27 34.45
CA PRO A 67 -0.20 23.94 34.50
C PRO A 67 -0.63 23.44 33.11
N PHE A 68 -1.00 24.35 32.21
CA PHE A 68 -1.35 24.02 30.83
C PHE A 68 -0.16 23.47 30.04
N LEU A 69 1.01 24.13 30.15
CA LEU A 69 2.23 23.66 29.47
C LEU A 69 2.70 22.32 30.03
N THR A 70 2.62 22.13 31.35
CA THR A 70 2.93 20.84 32.00
C THR A 70 2.03 19.72 31.49
N MET A 71 0.72 19.99 31.36
CA MET A 71 -0.25 19.02 30.85
C MET A 71 0.02 18.67 29.38
N MET A 72 0.31 19.66 28.53
CA MET A 72 0.68 19.42 27.12
C MET A 72 2.02 18.66 27.00
N ALA A 73 2.99 18.98 27.85
CA ALA A 73 4.29 18.30 27.90
C ALA A 73 4.15 16.83 28.33
N LEU A 74 3.16 16.48 29.16
CA LEU A 74 2.85 15.09 29.53
C LEU A 74 2.19 14.30 28.39
N LEU A 75 1.46 14.96 27.49
CA LEU A 75 0.86 14.32 26.31
C LEU A 75 1.89 14.03 25.20
N LEU A 76 3.00 14.77 25.15
CA LEU A 76 4.04 14.60 24.13
C LEU A 76 4.70 13.19 24.15
N PRO A 77 5.10 12.63 25.31
CA PRO A 77 5.58 11.25 25.40
C PRO A 77 4.58 10.23 24.85
N LEU A 78 3.27 10.44 25.10
CA LEU A 78 2.22 9.56 24.59
C LEU A 78 2.13 9.60 23.06
N ALA A 79 2.21 10.80 22.47
CA ALA A 79 2.26 10.94 21.01
C ALA A 79 3.52 10.28 20.43
N GLY A 80 4.67 10.45 21.09
CA GLY A 80 5.94 9.82 20.71
C GLY A 80 5.90 8.30 20.73
N THR A 81 5.31 7.68 21.77
CA THR A 81 5.20 6.22 21.86
C THR A 81 4.27 5.66 20.79
N ILE A 82 3.13 6.30 20.52
CA ILE A 82 2.22 5.91 19.42
C ILE A 82 2.94 5.96 18.08
N ALA A 83 3.73 7.02 17.83
CA ALA A 83 4.51 7.15 16.60
C ALA A 83 5.56 6.03 16.44
N VAL A 84 6.24 5.65 17.52
CA VAL A 84 7.22 4.55 17.51
C VAL A 84 6.55 3.21 17.28
N ILE A 85 5.43 2.92 17.95
CA ILE A 85 4.65 1.70 17.73
C ILE A 85 4.23 1.59 16.26
N GLY A 86 3.66 2.66 15.70
CA GLY A 86 3.28 2.73 14.29
C GLY A 86 4.46 2.52 13.33
N ALA A 87 5.62 3.10 13.64
CA ALA A 87 6.83 2.92 12.83
C ALA A 87 7.38 1.48 12.90
N VAL A 88 7.36 0.85 14.07
CA VAL A 88 7.79 -0.56 14.25
C VAL A 88 6.86 -1.51 13.52
N GLU A 89 5.55 -1.31 13.64
CA GLU A 89 4.56 -2.14 12.93
C GLU A 89 4.69 -1.96 11.41
N SER A 90 4.87 -0.72 10.95
CA SER A 90 5.15 -0.42 9.55
C SER A 90 6.41 -1.13 9.04
N MET A 91 7.48 -1.15 9.85
CA MET A 91 8.72 -1.86 9.51
C MET A 91 8.55 -3.39 9.54
N ARG A 92 7.74 -3.93 10.46
CA ARG A 92 7.39 -5.36 10.47
C ARG A 92 6.61 -5.75 9.22
N ARG A 93 5.63 -4.94 8.83
CA ARG A 93 4.87 -5.13 7.58
C ARG A 93 5.79 -5.07 6.36
N LEU A 94 6.73 -4.13 6.32
CA LEU A 94 7.75 -4.05 5.26
C LEU A 94 8.62 -5.31 5.20
N ARG A 95 9.00 -5.88 6.34
CA ARG A 95 9.79 -7.13 6.39
C ARG A 95 8.99 -8.34 5.94
N ALA A 96 7.70 -8.39 6.26
CA ALA A 96 6.80 -9.46 5.82
C ALA A 96 6.47 -9.38 4.32
N ASP A 97 6.45 -8.17 3.75
CA ASP A 97 6.03 -7.90 2.37
C ASP A 97 7.22 -7.51 1.46
N ARG A 98 8.37 -8.20 1.60
CA ARG A 98 9.61 -7.87 0.88
C ARG A 98 9.58 -8.16 -0.62
N ALA A 99 8.65 -8.99 -1.09
CA ALA A 99 8.60 -9.38 -2.49
C ALA A 99 7.97 -8.30 -3.36
N ILE A 100 8.55 -8.10 -4.55
CA ILE A 100 7.93 -7.31 -5.59
C ILE A 100 6.74 -8.12 -6.12
N ARG A 101 5.56 -7.51 -6.15
CA ARG A 101 4.30 -8.18 -6.48
C ARG A 101 3.43 -7.27 -7.34
N ALA A 102 2.48 -7.85 -8.05
CA ALA A 102 1.42 -7.08 -8.71
C ALA A 102 0.55 -6.39 -7.63
N ARG A 103 0.63 -5.07 -7.55
CA ARG A 103 -0.19 -4.24 -6.63
C ARG A 103 -1.46 -3.75 -7.30
N ALA A 104 -1.45 -3.68 -8.62
CA ALA A 104 -2.64 -3.46 -9.42
C ALA A 104 -2.48 -4.19 -10.76
N VAL A 105 -3.59 -4.59 -11.36
CA VAL A 105 -3.65 -5.11 -12.72
C VAL A 105 -4.56 -4.18 -13.51
N ILE A 106 -4.05 -3.65 -14.61
CA ILE A 106 -4.78 -2.74 -15.50
C ILE A 106 -5.21 -3.56 -16.72
N GLY A 107 -6.46 -4.00 -16.70
CA GLY A 107 -7.07 -4.82 -17.74
C GLY A 107 -7.86 -3.98 -18.75
N VAL A 108 -8.56 -4.68 -19.64
CA VAL A 108 -9.48 -4.07 -20.61
C VAL A 108 -10.73 -3.54 -19.92
N GLU A 109 -11.26 -4.29 -18.94
CA GLU A 109 -12.52 -3.98 -18.23
C GLU A 109 -12.34 -2.91 -17.14
N GLY A 110 -11.14 -2.79 -16.58
CA GLY A 110 -10.92 -1.89 -15.47
C GLY A 110 -9.56 -2.04 -14.80
N ILE A 111 -9.50 -1.57 -13.56
CA ILE A 111 -8.32 -1.66 -12.70
C ILE A 111 -8.65 -2.53 -11.50
N THR A 112 -7.91 -3.62 -11.31
CA THR A 112 -7.99 -4.46 -10.11
C THR A 112 -6.88 -4.08 -9.16
N LEU A 113 -7.23 -3.66 -7.93
CA LEU A 113 -6.27 -3.29 -6.89
C LEU A 113 -6.03 -4.46 -5.93
N HIS A 114 -4.76 -4.84 -5.76
CA HIS A 114 -4.34 -5.87 -4.81
C HIS A 114 -3.75 -5.22 -3.56
N ARG A 115 -4.61 -4.95 -2.56
CA ARG A 115 -4.18 -4.31 -1.30
C ARG A 115 -3.46 -5.28 -0.36
N LYS A 116 -3.92 -6.53 -0.36
CA LYS A 116 -3.34 -7.66 0.38
C LYS A 116 -3.28 -8.87 -0.57
N PRO A 117 -2.47 -9.89 -0.27
CA PRO A 117 -2.37 -11.07 -1.13
C PRO A 117 -3.72 -11.76 -1.42
N ALA A 118 -4.67 -11.65 -0.49
CA ALA A 118 -6.00 -12.26 -0.58
C ALA A 118 -7.13 -11.26 -0.88
N ASP A 119 -6.81 -9.97 -1.08
CA ASP A 119 -7.82 -8.91 -1.20
C ASP A 119 -7.64 -8.18 -2.53
N ALA A 120 -8.56 -8.42 -3.45
CA ALA A 120 -8.59 -7.84 -4.80
C ALA A 120 -9.89 -7.03 -4.97
N GLU A 121 -9.76 -5.72 -5.17
CA GLU A 121 -10.87 -4.81 -5.40
C GLU A 121 -10.88 -4.44 -6.89
N HIS A 122 -11.89 -4.89 -7.63
CA HIS A 122 -12.03 -4.56 -9.05
C HIS A 122 -12.83 -3.25 -9.22
N HIS A 123 -12.35 -2.37 -10.09
CA HIS A 123 -13.00 -1.13 -10.45
C HIS A 123 -13.13 -1.04 -11.97
N ALA A 124 -14.36 -1.03 -12.48
CA ALA A 124 -14.62 -0.88 -13.90
C ALA A 124 -14.22 0.53 -14.38
N TRP A 125 -13.86 0.68 -15.67
CA TRP A 125 -13.52 2.00 -16.22
C TRP A 125 -14.67 3.02 -16.12
N THR A 126 -15.91 2.55 -16.16
CA THR A 126 -17.12 3.37 -15.98
C THR A 126 -17.21 3.98 -14.58
N ASP A 127 -16.68 3.30 -13.56
CA ASP A 127 -16.66 3.79 -12.18
C ASP A 127 -15.50 4.75 -11.93
N ILE A 128 -14.49 4.79 -12.80
CA ILE A 128 -13.29 5.59 -12.61
C ILE A 128 -13.47 6.95 -13.29
N ALA A 129 -13.60 8.01 -12.50
CA ALA A 129 -13.65 9.39 -12.99
C ALA A 129 -12.28 9.85 -13.51
N SER A 130 -11.20 9.48 -12.83
CA SER A 130 -9.83 9.72 -13.26
C SER A 130 -8.87 8.79 -12.54
N ALA A 131 -7.73 8.52 -13.15
CA ALA A 131 -6.66 7.73 -12.56
C ALA A 131 -5.31 8.37 -12.90
N ASP A 132 -4.44 8.46 -11.91
CA ASP A 132 -3.09 8.96 -12.06
C ASP A 132 -2.08 8.00 -11.40
N VAL A 133 -0.94 7.84 -12.05
CA VAL A 133 0.13 6.95 -11.61
C VAL A 133 1.45 7.70 -11.59
N THR A 134 2.15 7.52 -10.48
CA THR A 134 3.48 8.09 -10.21
C THR A 134 4.45 6.96 -9.88
N ALA A 135 5.73 7.30 -9.66
CA ALA A 135 6.73 6.31 -9.25
C ALA A 135 6.45 5.65 -7.88
N THR A 136 5.55 6.20 -7.07
CA THR A 136 5.31 5.74 -5.68
C THR A 136 3.84 5.53 -5.33
N VAL A 137 2.91 6.06 -6.13
CA VAL A 137 1.48 6.03 -5.83
C VAL A 137 0.66 5.88 -7.10
N LEU A 138 -0.32 4.97 -7.07
CA LEU A 138 -1.45 4.92 -7.98
C LEU A 138 -2.65 5.54 -7.26
N THR A 139 -3.24 6.59 -7.82
CA THR A 139 -4.45 7.24 -7.31
C THR A 139 -5.59 7.02 -8.29
N LEU A 140 -6.71 6.47 -7.81
CA LEU A 140 -7.98 6.40 -8.53
C LEU A 140 -8.97 7.36 -7.87
N ILE A 141 -9.72 8.09 -8.69
CA ILE A 141 -10.88 8.87 -8.26
C ILE A 141 -12.10 8.17 -8.83
N LEU A 142 -12.88 7.55 -7.95
CA LEU A 142 -14.09 6.82 -8.31
C LEU A 142 -15.31 7.73 -8.30
N ARG A 143 -16.24 7.48 -9.22
CA ARG A 143 -17.60 8.01 -9.23
C ARG A 143 -18.39 7.25 -8.17
N GLY A 144 -18.85 7.93 -7.14
CA GLY A 144 -19.72 7.38 -6.12
C GLY A 144 -21.18 7.78 -6.37
N GLU A 145 -22.08 7.10 -5.67
CA GLU A 145 -23.51 7.42 -5.70
C GLU A 145 -23.77 8.87 -5.26
N GLY A 146 -24.71 9.54 -5.92
CA GLY A 146 -25.06 10.93 -5.64
C GLY A 146 -23.99 11.95 -6.04
N GLY A 147 -23.11 11.61 -6.99
CA GLY A 147 -22.08 12.52 -7.51
C GLY A 147 -20.88 12.72 -6.58
N LYS A 148 -20.82 11.99 -5.45
CA LYS A 148 -19.67 12.03 -4.55
C LYS A 148 -18.46 11.39 -5.23
N ARG A 149 -17.28 11.98 -5.07
CA ARG A 149 -16.03 11.41 -5.58
C ARG A 149 -15.27 10.72 -4.46
N VAL A 150 -14.94 9.46 -4.65
CA VAL A 150 -14.20 8.67 -3.66
C VAL A 150 -12.77 8.47 -4.13
N ARG A 151 -11.81 8.96 -3.35
CA ARG A 151 -10.39 8.77 -3.66
C ARG A 151 -9.91 7.42 -3.10
N ARG A 152 -9.26 6.63 -3.95
CA ARG A 152 -8.55 5.41 -3.61
C ARG A 152 -7.08 5.58 -3.99
N ALA A 153 -6.17 5.26 -3.08
CA ALA A 153 -4.75 5.37 -3.34
C ALA A 153 -4.02 4.11 -2.89
N VAL A 154 -3.21 3.55 -3.78
CA VAL A 154 -2.31 2.43 -3.47
C VAL A 154 -0.89 2.99 -3.50
N ARG A 155 -0.24 2.96 -2.35
CA ARG A 155 1.15 3.37 -2.19
C ARG A 155 2.05 2.16 -2.37
N TYR A 156 3.17 2.35 -3.04
CA TYR A 156 4.17 1.32 -3.26
C TYR A 156 5.57 1.92 -3.25
N GLY A 157 6.58 1.06 -3.14
CA GLY A 157 7.98 1.43 -3.24
C GLY A 157 8.62 0.69 -4.40
N ARG A 158 9.59 1.32 -5.07
CA ARG A 158 10.38 0.69 -6.15
C ARG A 158 9.50 0.03 -7.22
N LEU A 159 8.89 0.86 -8.06
CA LEU A 159 8.11 0.44 -9.21
C LEU A 159 9.03 -0.21 -10.26
N GLU A 160 8.70 -1.41 -10.72
CA GLU A 160 9.43 -2.10 -11.80
C GLU A 160 8.84 -1.79 -13.18
N THR A 161 7.51 -1.74 -13.27
CA THR A 161 6.83 -1.40 -14.52
C THR A 161 7.03 0.09 -14.84
N PRO A 162 7.56 0.47 -16.02
CA PRO A 162 7.71 1.87 -16.41
C PRO A 162 6.40 2.67 -16.25
N VAL A 163 6.50 3.86 -15.65
CA VAL A 163 5.34 4.72 -15.34
C VAL A 163 4.62 5.10 -16.63
N GLU A 164 5.36 5.31 -17.71
CA GLU A 164 4.87 5.72 -19.02
C GLU A 164 3.95 4.67 -19.62
N MET A 165 4.29 3.38 -19.48
CA MET A 165 3.44 2.28 -19.95
C MET A 165 2.13 2.22 -19.17
N LEU A 166 2.20 2.37 -17.84
CA LEU A 166 1.01 2.38 -16.98
C LEU A 166 0.11 3.58 -17.30
N ARG A 167 0.69 4.78 -17.48
CA ARG A 167 -0.04 5.98 -17.89
C ARG A 167 -0.70 5.81 -19.25
N GLY A 168 0.03 5.28 -20.23
CA GLY A 168 -0.50 5.01 -21.56
C GLY A 168 -1.70 4.07 -21.52
N ARG A 169 -1.61 2.99 -20.73
CA ARG A 169 -2.70 2.02 -20.56
C ARG A 169 -3.91 2.62 -19.85
N ILE A 170 -3.71 3.38 -18.78
CA ILE A 170 -4.78 4.09 -18.06
C ILE A 170 -5.48 5.09 -18.98
N ALA A 171 -4.72 5.90 -19.73
CA ALA A 171 -5.27 6.87 -20.66
C ALA A 171 -6.04 6.20 -21.82
N GLN A 172 -5.64 4.99 -22.23
CA GLN A 172 -6.40 4.19 -23.18
C GLN A 172 -7.70 3.68 -22.56
N GLY A 173 -7.65 3.06 -21.37
CA GLY A 173 -8.82 2.53 -20.67
C GLY A 173 -9.88 3.58 -20.35
N LEU A 174 -9.48 4.76 -19.89
CA LEU A 174 -10.39 5.88 -19.63
C LEU A 174 -11.09 6.40 -20.88
N ARG A 175 -10.41 6.41 -22.04
CA ARG A 175 -11.03 6.79 -23.32
C ARG A 175 -12.08 5.77 -23.77
N THR A 176 -11.74 4.48 -23.69
CA THR A 176 -12.67 3.40 -24.05
C THR A 176 -13.87 3.34 -23.11
N GLY A 177 -13.66 3.43 -21.79
CA GLY A 177 -14.74 3.42 -20.81
C GLY A 177 -15.69 4.61 -20.93
N GLY A 178 -15.18 5.79 -21.31
CA GLY A 178 -16.01 6.96 -21.59
C GLY A 178 -16.94 6.78 -22.78
N SER A 179 -16.44 6.16 -23.87
CA SER A 179 -17.26 5.91 -25.07
C SER A 179 -18.40 4.90 -24.84
N VAL A 180 -18.23 3.94 -23.92
CA VAL A 180 -19.27 2.96 -23.60
C VAL A 180 -20.46 3.62 -22.90
N THR A 181 -20.21 4.61 -22.01
CA THR A 181 -21.28 5.30 -21.28
C THR A 181 -22.14 6.20 -22.17
N GLU A 182 -21.60 6.74 -23.26
CA GLU A 182 -22.35 7.60 -24.20
C GLU A 182 -23.23 6.78 -25.14
N ALA A 183 -22.78 5.59 -25.56
CA ALA A 183 -23.56 4.68 -26.39
C ALA A 183 -24.77 4.08 -25.65
N ASP A 184 -24.61 3.76 -24.36
CA ASP A 184 -25.68 3.20 -23.50
C ASP A 184 -26.77 4.23 -23.14
N GLN A 185 -26.51 5.53 -23.31
CA GLN A 185 -27.50 6.59 -23.10
C GLN A 185 -28.38 6.86 -24.33
N LEU A 186 -28.01 6.32 -25.50
CA LEU A 186 -28.69 6.54 -26.77
C LEU A 186 -29.58 5.36 -27.21
N SER A 187 -29.59 4.27 -26.44
CA SER A 187 -30.46 3.09 -26.60
C SER A 187 -31.61 3.10 -25.61
#